data_AF-A0A4Z2CX81-F1
#
_entry.id   AF-A0A4Z2CX81-F1
#
_cell.length_a   1.000
_cell.length_b   1.000
_cell.length_c   1.000
_cell.angle_alpha   90.00
_cell.angle_beta   90.00
_cell.angle_gamma   90.00
#
_symmetry.space_group_name_H-M   'P 1'
#
loop_
_entity.id
_entity.type
_entity.pdbx_description
1 polymer ?
#
loop_
_entity_poly.entity_id
_entity_poly.type
_entity_poly.pdbx_seq_one_letter_code
_entity_poly.pdbx_strand_id
1 'polypeptide(L)'
;MLLFTVLFVFFIFNTNDALKVSINQGNKTKESNMTWECEICLSGFSFIRFLMNDSYLRDFNMFATKKICERIPPGRSKNVCVNFVTKYLPKILDEIGSAAKPEELCKVIISFHETDYFIMDSVVYSSSH
;
A
#
# COMPACT_ATOMS: atom_id res chain seq x y z
N MET A 1 -10.33 -18.77 -26.06
CA MET A 1 -9.96 -19.20 -24.69
C MET A 1 -8.52 -19.73 -24.63
N LEU A 2 -8.12 -20.69 -25.49
CA LEU A 2 -6.73 -21.18 -25.56
C LEU A 2 -5.66 -20.10 -25.79
N LEU A 3 -5.95 -19.08 -26.60
CA LEU A 3 -5.01 -17.99 -26.86
C LEU A 3 -4.73 -17.16 -25.59
N PHE A 4 -5.77 -16.89 -24.79
CA PHE A 4 -5.64 -16.15 -23.53
C PHE A 4 -4.90 -16.95 -22.47
N THR A 5 -5.13 -18.27 -22.38
CA THR A 5 -4.40 -19.13 -21.44
C THR A 5 -2.93 -19.25 -21.82
N VAL A 6 -2.60 -19.31 -23.11
CA VAL A 6 -1.21 -19.34 -23.59
C VAL A 6 -0.50 -18.02 -23.31
N LEU A 7 -1.15 -16.87 -23.54
CA LEU A 7 -0.58 -15.57 -23.21
C LEU A 7 -0.37 -15.41 -21.70
N PHE A 8 -1.35 -15.81 -20.87
CA PHE A 8 -1.24 -15.73 -19.43
C PHE A 8 -0.11 -16.62 -18.88
N VAL A 9 0.02 -17.84 -19.41
CA VAL A 9 1.10 -18.76 -19.06
C VAL A 9 2.45 -18.24 -19.56
N PHE A 10 2.52 -17.64 -20.75
CA PHE A 10 3.73 -16.99 -21.26
C PHE A 10 4.13 -15.77 -20.41
N PHE A 11 3.18 -14.97 -19.93
CA PHE A 11 3.44 -13.89 -18.98
C PHE A 11 3.96 -14.42 -17.63
N ILE A 12 3.38 -15.51 -17.10
CA ILE A 12 3.89 -16.15 -15.87
C ILE A 12 5.28 -16.77 -16.07
N PHE A 13 5.56 -17.41 -17.20
CA PHE A 13 6.90 -17.96 -17.46
C PHE A 13 7.95 -16.88 -17.75
N ASN A 14 7.61 -15.78 -18.44
CA ASN A 14 8.55 -14.66 -18.68
C ASN A 14 8.86 -13.86 -17.41
N THR A 15 7.96 -13.85 -16.41
CA THR A 15 8.25 -13.19 -15.12
C THR A 15 9.21 -14.00 -14.24
N ASN A 16 9.42 -15.29 -14.54
CA ASN A 16 10.42 -16.11 -13.84
C ASN A 16 11.86 -15.86 -14.32
N ASP A 17 12.07 -15.26 -15.50
CA ASP A 17 13.41 -14.84 -15.94
C ASP A 17 13.81 -13.46 -15.41
N ALA A 18 12.85 -12.64 -14.97
CA ALA A 18 13.14 -11.39 -14.24
C ALA A 18 13.72 -11.67 -12.84
N LEU A 19 13.48 -12.87 -12.27
CA LEU A 19 14.09 -13.31 -11.01
C LEU A 19 15.58 -13.66 -11.14
N LYS A 20 16.10 -13.83 -12.37
CA LYS A 20 17.54 -14.05 -12.60
C LYS A 20 18.36 -12.77 -12.73
N VAL A 21 17.75 -11.59 -12.65
CA VAL A 21 18.45 -10.30 -12.84
C VAL A 21 19.13 -9.78 -11.55
N SER A 22 18.93 -10.40 -10.39
CA SER A 22 19.51 -9.90 -9.12
C SER A 22 20.57 -10.79 -8.43
N ILE A 23 20.92 -11.98 -8.95
CA ILE A 23 22.00 -12.82 -8.36
C ILE A 23 23.37 -12.55 -9.05
N ASN A 24 23.58 -11.34 -9.57
CA ASN A 24 24.87 -10.91 -10.13
C ASN A 24 25.24 -9.50 -9.67
N GLN A 25 25.18 -9.24 -8.37
CA GLN A 25 25.89 -8.10 -7.79
C GLN A 25 26.90 -8.56 -6.74
N GLY A 26 28.07 -8.93 -7.26
CA GLY A 26 29.31 -8.77 -6.52
C GLY A 26 29.59 -7.29 -6.29
N ASN A 27 29.76 -6.94 -5.01
CA ASN A 27 30.54 -5.84 -4.45
C ASN A 27 30.04 -4.40 -4.67
N LYS A 28 29.37 -3.82 -3.66
CA LYS A 28 29.80 -2.57 -3.00
C LYS A 28 29.41 -2.54 -1.51
N THR A 29 30.38 -2.12 -0.71
CA THR A 29 30.48 -2.19 0.74
C THR A 29 29.67 -1.10 1.47
N LYS A 30 28.66 -1.51 2.23
CA LYS A 30 28.41 -1.12 3.64
C LYS A 30 27.67 -2.31 4.26
N GLU A 31 28.29 -2.94 5.23
CA GLU A 31 27.74 -4.09 5.94
C GLU A 31 26.56 -3.64 6.82
N SER A 32 25.37 -3.70 6.24
CA SER A 32 24.14 -4.02 6.94
C SER A 32 23.51 -5.12 6.11
N ASN A 33 23.45 -6.32 6.67
CA ASN A 33 22.68 -7.46 6.19
C ASN A 33 21.24 -7.04 5.83
N MET A 34 21.03 -6.59 4.59
CA MET A 34 19.69 -6.28 4.11
C MET A 34 18.93 -7.59 3.97
N THR A 35 17.99 -7.81 4.88
CA THR A 35 17.16 -9.01 4.88
C THR A 35 16.04 -8.85 3.84
N TRP A 36 15.46 -9.97 3.39
CA TRP A 36 14.37 -9.94 2.41
C TRP A 36 13.14 -9.18 2.94
N GLU A 37 12.94 -9.17 4.26
CA GLU A 37 11.92 -8.37 4.95
C GLU A 37 12.15 -6.87 4.75
N CYS A 38 13.41 -6.42 4.80
CA CYS A 38 13.77 -5.03 4.55
C CYS A 38 13.51 -4.64 3.09
N GLU A 39 13.90 -5.50 2.13
CA GLU A 39 13.66 -5.25 0.71
C GLU A 39 12.17 -5.16 0.36
N ILE A 40 11.36 -6.11 0.87
CA ILE A 40 9.92 -6.10 0.67
C ILE A 40 9.30 -4.87 1.32
N CYS A 41 9.71 -4.52 2.54
CA CYS A 41 9.20 -3.34 3.22
C CYS A 41 9.50 -2.06 2.43
N LEU A 42 10.76 -1.86 2.02
CA LEU A 42 11.18 -0.69 1.26
C LEU A 42 10.43 -0.58 -0.05
N SER A 43 10.30 -1.69 -0.77
CA SER A 43 9.55 -1.76 -2.03
C SER A 43 8.07 -1.45 -1.81
N GLY A 44 7.44 -2.03 -0.79
CA GLY A 44 6.03 -1.82 -0.45
C GLY A 44 5.72 -0.35 -0.13
N PHE A 45 6.49 0.28 0.76
CA PHE A 45 6.26 1.69 1.11
C PHE A 45 6.63 2.65 -0.02
N SER A 46 7.64 2.33 -0.82
CA SER A 46 7.96 3.10 -2.03
C SER A 46 6.81 3.04 -3.03
N PHE A 47 6.23 1.86 -3.22
CA PHE A 47 5.07 1.68 -4.10
C PHE A 47 3.83 2.40 -3.55
N ILE A 48 3.53 2.28 -2.26
CA ILE A 48 2.42 3.03 -1.63
C ILE A 48 2.60 4.53 -1.84
N ARG A 49 3.79 5.09 -1.58
CA ARG A 49 4.07 6.51 -1.83
C ARG A 49 3.92 6.89 -3.30
N PHE A 50 4.37 6.04 -4.22
CA PHE A 50 4.16 6.27 -5.65
C PHE A 50 2.66 6.34 -5.98
N LEU A 51 1.89 5.35 -5.54
CA LEU A 51 0.44 5.30 -5.78
C LEU A 51 -0.29 6.52 -5.19
N MET A 52 0.13 6.99 -4.01
CA MET A 52 -0.53 8.08 -3.31
C MET A 52 -0.14 9.46 -3.85
N ASN A 53 1.02 9.59 -4.49
CA ASN A 53 1.45 10.82 -5.17
C ASN A 53 1.01 10.88 -6.64
N ASP A 54 0.59 9.76 -7.22
CA ASP A 54 0.06 9.72 -8.57
C ASP A 54 -1.32 10.38 -8.64
N SER A 55 -1.43 11.42 -9.47
CA SER A 55 -2.67 12.20 -9.61
C SER A 55 -3.87 11.36 -10.08
N TYR A 56 -3.66 10.40 -10.97
CA TYR A 56 -4.75 9.57 -11.49
C TYR A 56 -5.28 8.63 -10.41
N LEU A 57 -4.40 8.03 -9.62
CA LEU A 57 -4.78 7.15 -8.52
C LEU A 57 -5.46 7.92 -7.38
N ARG A 58 -5.04 9.15 -7.10
CA ARG A 58 -5.74 10.04 -6.15
C ARG A 58 -7.16 10.34 -6.61
N ASP A 59 -7.32 10.70 -7.88
CA ASP A 59 -8.64 10.98 -8.47
C ASP A 59 -9.53 9.74 -8.49
N PHE A 60 -8.95 8.57 -8.80
CA PHE A 60 -9.65 7.29 -8.75
C PHE A 60 -10.15 6.97 -7.34
N ASN A 61 -9.33 7.14 -6.31
CA ASN A 61 -9.75 6.93 -4.92
C ASN A 61 -10.87 7.89 -4.54
N MET A 62 -10.75 9.18 -4.86
CA MET A 62 -11.82 10.16 -4.61
C MET A 62 -13.13 9.76 -5.31
N PHE A 63 -13.05 9.32 -6.57
CA PHE A 63 -14.20 8.84 -7.32
C PHE A 63 -14.82 7.59 -6.68
N ALA A 64 -14.00 6.57 -6.39
CA ALA A 64 -14.44 5.31 -5.83
C ALA A 64 -15.12 5.50 -4.47
N THR A 65 -14.54 6.29 -3.58
CA THR A 65 -15.16 6.54 -2.26
C THR A 65 -16.43 7.39 -2.37
N LYS A 66 -16.51 8.31 -3.35
CA LYS A 66 -17.76 9.03 -3.63
C LYS A 66 -18.87 8.10 -4.13
N LYS A 67 -18.53 7.07 -4.92
CA LYS A 67 -19.49 6.03 -5.34
C LYS A 67 -20.05 5.22 -4.18
N ILE A 68 -19.29 5.05 -3.10
CA ILE A 68 -19.81 4.44 -1.87
C ILE A 68 -20.92 5.32 -1.27
N CYS A 69 -20.71 6.64 -1.18
CA CYS A 69 -21.73 7.55 -0.66
C CYS A 69 -23.00 7.60 -1.55
N GLU A 70 -22.90 7.32 -2.85
CA GLU A 70 -24.06 7.23 -3.74
C GLU A 70 -24.99 6.04 -3.40
N ARG A 71 -24.46 4.98 -2.78
CA ARG A 71 -25.24 3.81 -2.34
C ARG A 71 -26.06 4.09 -1.06
N ILE A 72 -25.76 5.17 -0.35
CA ILE A 72 -26.48 5.55 0.87
C ILE A 72 -27.79 6.27 0.48
N PRO A 73 -28.94 5.87 1.04
CA PRO A 73 -30.20 6.59 0.83
C PRO A 73 -30.10 8.08 1.19
N PRO A 74 -30.89 8.95 0.54
CA PRO A 74 -30.91 10.38 0.84
C PRO A 74 -31.18 10.64 2.33
N GLY A 75 -30.47 11.61 2.92
CA GLY A 75 -30.64 11.98 4.32
C GLY A 75 -29.32 12.32 5.00
N ARG A 76 -29.36 12.41 6.34
CA ARG A 76 -28.21 12.82 7.16
C ARG A 76 -26.98 11.94 6.93
N SER A 77 -27.13 10.62 6.85
CA SER A 77 -26.01 9.68 6.67
C SER A 77 -25.29 9.86 5.33
N LYS A 78 -26.04 10.12 4.25
CA LYS A 78 -25.44 10.44 2.94
C LYS A 78 -24.64 11.74 3.00
N ASN A 79 -25.20 12.77 3.64
CA ASN A 79 -24.52 14.06 3.78
C ASN A 79 -23.24 13.94 4.62
N VAL A 80 -23.28 13.15 5.70
CA VAL A 80 -22.10 12.85 6.52
C VAL A 80 -21.04 12.13 5.69
N CYS A 81 -21.40 11.11 4.92
CA CYS A 81 -20.47 10.40 4.04
C CYS A 81 -19.82 11.34 3.02
N VAL A 82 -20.63 12.10 2.28
CA VAL A 82 -20.13 13.04 1.26
C VAL A 82 -19.19 14.07 1.90
N ASN A 83 -19.59 14.67 3.03
CA ASN A 83 -18.74 15.61 3.74
C ASN A 83 -17.43 14.96 4.23
N PHE A 84 -17.49 13.73 4.72
CA PHE A 84 -16.30 13.02 5.17
C PHE A 84 -15.33 12.78 4.01
N VAL A 85 -15.82 12.21 2.91
CA VAL A 85 -15.01 11.94 1.72
C VAL A 85 -14.44 13.22 1.13
N THR A 86 -15.23 14.28 1.00
CA THR A 86 -14.74 15.54 0.42
C THR A 86 -13.74 16.26 1.33
N LYS A 87 -13.90 16.19 2.65
CA LYS A 87 -13.07 16.97 3.60
C LYS A 87 -11.82 16.24 4.06
N TYR A 88 -11.92 14.93 4.31
CA TYR A 88 -10.86 14.17 4.96
C TYR A 88 -10.08 13.27 4.01
N LEU A 89 -10.71 12.69 2.98
CA LEU A 89 -9.99 11.80 2.07
C LEU A 89 -8.80 12.48 1.37
N PRO A 90 -8.90 13.73 0.86
CA PRO A 90 -7.73 14.39 0.28
C PRO A 90 -6.58 14.55 1.27
N LYS A 91 -6.90 14.89 2.54
CA LYS A 91 -5.90 15.05 3.59
C LYS A 91 -5.23 13.73 3.95
N ILE A 92 -6.01 12.64 4.03
CA ILE A 92 -5.48 11.29 4.28
C ILE A 92 -4.54 10.89 3.14
N LEU A 93 -4.93 11.12 1.88
CA LEU A 93 -4.08 10.81 0.72
C LEU A 93 -2.80 11.66 0.73
N ASP A 94 -2.91 12.94 1.07
CA ASP A 94 -1.75 13.84 1.20
C ASP A 94 -0.81 13.38 2.33
N GLU A 95 -1.35 13.06 3.50
CA GLU A 95 -0.59 12.56 4.65
C GLU A 95 0.15 11.26 4.33
N ILE A 96 -0.48 10.32 3.60
CA ILE A 96 0.18 9.09 3.17
C ILE A 96 1.23 9.38 2.09
N GLY A 97 0.93 10.25 1.12
CA GLY A 97 1.86 10.67 0.08
C GLY A 97 3.09 11.38 0.63
N SER A 98 2.92 12.15 1.71
CA SER A 98 3.96 12.88 2.42
C SER A 98 4.51 12.17 3.66
N ALA A 99 4.06 10.92 3.94
CA ALA A 99 4.46 10.16 5.13
C ALA A 99 5.98 10.01 5.22
N ALA A 100 6.53 9.54 6.34
CA ALA A 100 7.96 9.30 6.53
C ALA A 100 8.60 8.47 5.40
N LYS A 101 9.93 8.58 5.21
CA LYS A 101 10.61 7.83 4.12
C LYS A 101 10.46 6.32 4.32
N PRO A 102 10.39 5.50 3.24
CA PRO A 102 10.32 4.05 3.35
C PRO A 102 11.34 3.49 4.33
N GLU A 103 12.54 4.06 4.38
CA GLU A 103 13.59 3.65 5.32
C GLU A 103 13.22 3.92 6.78
N GLU A 104 12.53 5.01 7.08
CA GLU A 104 12.06 5.35 8.42
C GLU A 104 10.87 4.47 8.82
N LEU A 105 9.92 4.26 7.91
CA LEU A 105 8.77 3.38 8.12
C LEU A 105 9.19 1.91 8.31
N CYS A 106 10.17 1.46 7.54
CA CYS A 106 10.68 0.10 7.65
C CYS A 106 11.52 -0.11 8.91
N LYS A 107 12.30 0.88 9.33
CA LYS A 107 12.98 0.81 10.64
C LYS A 107 11.98 0.66 11.77
N VAL A 108 10.92 1.46 11.75
CA VAL A 108 9.78 1.37 12.66
C VAL A 108 9.23 -0.06 12.63
N ILE A 109 8.69 -0.53 11.50
CA ILE A 109 8.01 -1.84 11.41
C ILE A 109 8.94 -3.01 11.78
N ILE A 110 10.17 -3.02 11.27
CA ILE A 110 11.17 -4.05 11.56
C ILE A 110 11.62 -4.00 13.02
N SER A 111 11.61 -2.82 13.66
CA SER A 111 11.82 -2.72 15.11
C SER A 111 10.60 -3.15 15.94
N PHE A 112 9.37 -3.05 15.39
CA PHE A 112 8.14 -3.55 16.01
C PHE A 112 7.93 -5.07 15.85
N HIS A 113 8.80 -5.76 15.08
CA HIS A 113 8.72 -7.21 14.89
C HIS A 113 9.03 -8.02 16.16
N GLU A 114 9.48 -7.38 17.26
CA GLU A 114 9.72 -8.11 18.51
C GLU A 114 8.47 -8.23 19.42
N THR A 115 7.34 -7.52 19.17
CA THR A 115 6.15 -7.64 20.07
C THR A 115 4.72 -7.57 19.49
N ASP A 116 4.46 -7.27 18.20
CA ASP A 116 3.15 -6.67 17.84
C ASP A 116 2.18 -7.49 16.96
N TYR A 117 2.12 -8.83 17.06
CA TYR A 117 0.92 -9.56 16.60
C TYR A 117 -0.33 -9.19 17.44
N PHE A 118 -0.15 -8.65 18.65
CA PHE A 118 -1.23 -8.35 19.59
C PHE A 118 -1.90 -6.96 19.43
N ILE A 119 -1.37 -6.03 18.64
CA ILE A 119 -1.90 -4.65 18.62
C ILE A 119 -3.08 -4.46 17.66
N MET A 120 -3.17 -5.23 16.55
CA MET A 120 -4.36 -5.19 15.69
C MET A 120 -5.61 -5.71 16.42
N ASP A 121 -5.46 -6.60 17.41
CA ASP A 121 -6.57 -7.00 18.27
C ASP A 121 -6.98 -5.89 19.26
N SER A 122 -6.03 -5.07 19.74
CA SER A 122 -6.31 -4.00 20.69
C SER A 122 -7.00 -2.76 20.09
N VAL A 123 -6.68 -2.39 18.83
CA VAL A 123 -7.36 -1.30 18.12
C VAL A 123 -8.80 -1.69 17.75
N VAL A 124 -9.02 -2.97 17.38
CA VAL A 124 -10.35 -3.51 17.13
C VAL A 124 -11.15 -3.63 18.44
N TYR A 125 -10.51 -4.01 19.56
CA TYR A 125 -11.18 -4.10 20.87
C TYR A 125 -11.61 -2.73 21.41
N SER A 126 -10.77 -1.68 21.30
CA SER A 126 -11.12 -0.33 21.77
C SER A 126 -12.21 0.35 20.93
N SER A 127 -12.55 -0.18 19.76
CA SER A 127 -13.62 0.34 18.91
C SER A 127 -14.99 -0.28 19.22
N SER A 128 -15.05 -1.19 20.21
CA SER A 128 -16.22 -1.99 20.57
C SER A 128 -16.86 -1.61 21.91
N HIS A 129 -16.39 -0.56 22.59
CA HIS A 129 -16.99 -0.02 23.82
C HIS A 129 -17.11 1.50 23.78
#